data_AF-A0A924IRK6-F1
#
_entry.id   AF-A0A924IRK6-F1
#
_cell.length_a   1.000
_cell.length_b   1.000
_cell.length_c   1.000
_cell.angle_alpha   90.00
_cell.angle_beta   90.00
_cell.angle_gamma   90.00
#
_symmetry.space_group_name_H-M   'P 1'
#
loop_
_entity.id
_entity.type
_entity.pdbx_description
1 polymer ?
#
loop_
_entity_poly.entity_id
_entity_poly.type
_entity_poly.pdbx_seq_one_letter_code
_entity_poly.pdbx_strand_id
1 'polypeptide(L)'
;TVGMTLAFCERNAVAAKADLIRVCAEIREALEPEELSLALANALNADAPDAAPHPARGIAGAIYVSCSGRGGPHFGSPSAELQIVRRALGDVPLVGFFAGGEIARSHLYGYTGVLTVFTQTAD
;
A
#
# COMPACT_ATOMS: atom_id res chain seq x y z
N THR A 1 -41.14 -1.53 9.24
CA THR A 1 -39.96 -0.66 9.39
C THR A 1 -38.78 -1.43 8.85
N VAL A 2 -38.05 -0.91 7.86
CA VAL A 2 -36.87 -1.61 7.33
C VAL A 2 -35.79 -1.57 8.43
N GLY A 3 -35.31 -2.73 8.87
CA GLY A 3 -34.29 -2.85 9.92
C GLY A 3 -32.90 -2.45 9.42
N MET A 4 -31.94 -2.30 10.34
CA MET A 4 -30.53 -2.10 9.96
C MET A 4 -29.81 -3.43 9.78
N THR A 5 -28.94 -3.51 8.77
CA THR A 5 -28.02 -4.63 8.62
C THR A 5 -26.84 -4.44 9.55
N LEU A 6 -26.61 -5.40 10.44
CA LEU A 6 -25.40 -5.46 11.28
C LEU A 6 -24.48 -6.56 10.74
N ALA A 7 -23.19 -6.26 10.63
CA ALA A 7 -22.14 -7.24 10.38
C ALA A 7 -21.29 -7.39 11.63
N PHE A 8 -21.04 -8.63 12.05
CA PHE A 8 -20.13 -8.95 13.15
C PHE A 8 -18.79 -9.35 12.56
N CYS A 9 -17.73 -8.64 12.94
CA CYS A 9 -16.37 -8.87 12.45
C CYS A 9 -15.42 -9.12 13.62
N GLU A 10 -14.47 -10.03 13.42
CA GLU A 10 -13.32 -10.20 14.29
C GLU A 10 -12.15 -9.34 13.81
N ARG A 11 -11.38 -8.77 14.74
CA ARG A 11 -10.12 -8.07 14.43
C ARG A 11 -9.02 -9.09 14.11
N ASN A 12 -9.06 -9.64 12.91
CA ASN A 12 -8.13 -10.68 12.48
C ASN A 12 -6.86 -10.08 11.85
N ALA A 13 -5.75 -10.13 12.58
CA ALA A 13 -4.46 -9.59 12.14
C ALA A 13 -3.88 -10.30 10.90
N VAL A 14 -4.13 -11.60 10.76
CA VAL A 14 -3.65 -12.39 9.60
C VAL A 14 -4.37 -11.95 8.34
N ALA A 15 -5.70 -11.83 8.40
CA ALA A 15 -6.50 -11.35 7.28
C ALA A 15 -6.13 -9.89 6.91
N ALA A 16 -5.97 -9.02 7.90
CA ALA A 16 -5.55 -7.64 7.67
C ALA A 16 -4.18 -7.55 6.98
N LYS A 17 -3.20 -8.37 7.40
CA LYS A 17 -1.88 -8.44 6.76
C LYS A 17 -1.97 -8.95 5.32
N ALA A 18 -2.76 -10.00 5.08
CA ALA A 18 -2.96 -10.54 3.74
C ALA A 18 -3.58 -9.49 2.81
N ASP A 19 -4.54 -8.73 3.32
CA ASP A 19 -5.21 -7.66 2.56
C ASP A 19 -4.23 -6.54 2.15
N LEU A 20 -3.37 -6.08 3.06
CA LEU A 20 -2.35 -5.09 2.75
C LEU A 20 -1.40 -5.55 1.64
N ILE A 21 -0.96 -6.80 1.69
CA ILE A 21 -0.06 -7.37 0.68
C ILE A 21 -0.78 -7.44 -0.67
N ARG A 22 -2.03 -7.93 -0.68
CA ARG A 22 -2.87 -8.04 -1.87
C ARG A 22 -3.08 -6.67 -2.53
N VAL A 23 -3.54 -5.67 -1.78
CA VAL A 23 -3.82 -4.32 -2.31
C VAL A 23 -2.55 -3.66 -2.86
N CYS A 24 -1.41 -3.83 -2.18
CA CYS A 24 -0.14 -3.29 -2.71
C CYS A 24 0.29 -3.99 -4.00
N ALA A 25 0.07 -5.30 -4.12
CA ALA A 25 0.36 -6.03 -5.35
C ALA A 25 -0.54 -5.54 -6.50
N GLU A 26 -1.85 -5.42 -6.26
CA GLU A 26 -2.82 -4.90 -7.24
C GLU A 26 -2.46 -3.49 -7.70
N ILE A 27 -2.05 -2.61 -6.79
CA ILE A 27 -1.61 -1.25 -7.14
C ILE A 27 -0.36 -1.27 -8.02
N ARG A 28 0.63 -2.11 -7.70
CA ARG A 28 1.84 -2.20 -8.52
C ARG A 28 1.53 -2.71 -9.92
N GLU A 29 0.74 -3.77 -10.02
CA GLU A 29 0.33 -4.36 -11.30
C GLU A 29 -0.47 -3.37 -12.14
N ALA A 30 -1.38 -2.61 -11.52
CA ALA A 30 -2.17 -1.60 -12.22
C ALA A 30 -1.35 -0.39 -12.69
N LEU A 31 -0.17 -0.15 -12.11
CA LEU A 31 0.68 1.00 -12.40
C LEU A 31 1.97 0.62 -13.15
N GLU A 32 2.14 -0.65 -13.52
CA GLU A 32 3.26 -1.11 -14.35
C GLU A 32 2.99 -0.77 -15.82
N PRO A 33 3.77 0.15 -16.45
CA PRO A 33 3.57 0.45 -17.87
C PRO A 33 4.01 -0.73 -18.76
N GLU A 34 3.24 -1.06 -19.81
CA GLU A 34 3.57 -2.19 -20.72
C GLU A 34 4.97 -2.05 -21.36
N GLU A 35 5.38 -0.83 -21.71
CA GLU A 35 6.71 -0.51 -22.27
C GLU A 35 7.84 -0.73 -21.26
N LEU A 36 7.52 -0.59 -19.98
CA LEU A 36 8.44 -0.76 -18.88
C LEU A 36 8.70 -2.23 -18.58
N SER A 37 7.69 -3.09 -18.69
CA SER A 37 7.85 -4.54 -18.54
C SER A 37 8.87 -5.08 -19.56
N LEU A 38 8.87 -4.54 -20.78
CA LEU A 38 9.85 -4.89 -21.82
C LEU A 38 11.24 -4.29 -21.54
N ALA A 39 11.33 -3.03 -21.11
CA ALA A 39 12.59 -2.40 -20.74
C ALA A 39 13.26 -3.08 -19.53
N LEU A 40 12.47 -3.46 -18.52
CA LEU A 40 12.92 -4.19 -17.33
C LEU A 40 13.36 -5.61 -17.69
N ALA A 41 12.62 -6.32 -18.53
CA ALA A 41 13.04 -7.61 -19.06
C ALA A 41 14.39 -7.52 -19.78
N ASN A 42 14.62 -6.45 -20.55
CA ASN A 42 15.91 -6.19 -21.20
C ASN A 42 17.02 -5.82 -20.21
N ALA A 43 16.71 -5.05 -19.17
CA ALA A 43 17.67 -4.64 -18.14
C ALA A 43 18.10 -5.79 -17.22
N LEU A 44 17.17 -6.68 -16.84
CA LEU A 44 17.48 -7.88 -16.05
C LEU A 44 18.37 -8.89 -16.82
N ASN A 45 18.38 -8.81 -18.15
CA ASN A 45 19.30 -9.58 -19.00
C ASN A 45 20.70 -8.95 -19.12
N ALA A 46 20.91 -7.73 -18.61
CA ALA A 46 22.19 -7.04 -18.61
C ALA A 46 22.71 -6.91 -17.17
N ASP A 47 23.72 -7.70 -16.81
CA ASP A 47 24.39 -7.63 -15.50
C ASP A 47 24.98 -6.22 -15.24
N ALA A 48 24.33 -5.41 -14.39
CA ALA A 48 24.86 -4.13 -13.92
C ALA A 48 24.67 -3.98 -12.40
N PRO A 49 25.75 -3.73 -11.61
CA PRO A 49 25.73 -3.78 -10.14
C PRO A 49 25.52 -2.42 -9.45
N ASP A 50 24.80 -1.48 -10.06
CA ASP A 50 24.50 -0.18 -9.42
C ASP A 50 23.12 0.34 -9.85
N ALA A 51 22.07 -0.37 -9.39
CA ALA A 51 20.70 0.03 -9.67
C ALA A 51 20.29 1.14 -8.70
N ALA A 52 20.46 2.40 -9.13
CA ALA A 52 19.71 3.51 -8.55
C ALA A 52 18.20 3.15 -8.49
N PRO A 53 17.46 3.61 -7.47
CA PRO A 53 16.04 3.30 -7.28
C PRO A 53 15.29 3.48 -8.59
N HIS A 54 14.78 2.39 -9.15
CA HIS A 54 14.31 2.38 -10.52
C HIS A 54 13.05 3.27 -10.61
N PRO A 55 13.08 4.41 -11.33
CA PRO A 55 11.94 5.33 -11.48
C PRO A 55 10.76 4.74 -12.27
N ALA A 56 10.82 3.45 -12.55
CA ALA A 56 10.03 2.74 -13.53
C ALA A 56 8.65 2.31 -13.06
N ARG A 57 8.35 2.38 -11.76
CA ARG A 57 7.07 1.85 -11.26
C ARG A 57 5.87 2.78 -11.44
N GLY A 58 5.99 3.89 -12.15
CA GLY A 58 4.92 4.88 -12.33
C GLY A 58 4.48 5.58 -11.02
N ILE A 59 4.99 5.15 -9.86
CA ILE A 59 4.67 5.66 -8.52
C ILE A 59 5.72 6.71 -8.13
N ALA A 60 5.31 7.97 -8.07
CA ALA A 60 6.13 9.08 -7.57
C ALA A 60 6.32 9.05 -6.04
N GLY A 61 5.37 8.45 -5.32
CA GLY A 61 5.40 8.30 -3.88
C GLY A 61 4.07 7.86 -3.29
N ALA A 62 4.04 7.61 -1.99
CA ALA A 62 2.84 7.17 -1.30
C ALA A 62 2.74 7.71 0.13
N ILE A 63 1.51 7.89 0.59
CA ILE A 63 1.16 8.19 1.98
C ILE A 63 0.31 7.05 2.51
N TYR A 64 0.69 6.54 3.69
CA TYR A 64 -0.08 5.53 4.39
C TYR A 64 -0.60 6.06 5.74
N VAL A 65 -1.92 6.12 5.89
CA VAL A 65 -2.58 6.55 7.13
C VAL A 65 -3.15 5.32 7.82
N SER A 66 -2.70 5.03 9.04
CA SER A 66 -3.20 3.91 9.84
C SER A 66 -4.05 4.40 11.01
N CYS A 67 -5.15 3.70 11.30
CA CYS A 67 -5.89 3.95 12.52
C CYS A 67 -5.02 3.71 13.76
N SER A 68 -5.07 4.64 14.72
CA SER A 68 -4.36 4.54 16.00
C SER A 68 -4.73 3.27 16.79
N GLY A 69 -5.94 2.74 16.56
CA GLY A 69 -6.40 1.47 17.14
C GLY A 69 -5.80 0.21 16.50
N ARG A 70 -5.17 0.33 15.31
CA ARG A 70 -4.55 -0.76 14.54
C ARG A 70 -3.03 -0.80 14.64
N GLY A 71 -2.44 0.06 15.48
CA GLY A 71 -0.99 0.19 15.63
C GLY A 71 -0.28 -1.08 16.15
N GLY A 72 0.93 -0.90 16.67
CA GLY A 72 1.90 -1.98 16.87
C GLY A 72 1.37 -3.30 17.48
N PRO A 73 0.59 -3.31 18.58
CA PRO A 73 0.05 -4.54 19.15
C PRO A 73 -0.80 -5.39 18.20
N HIS A 74 -1.51 -4.76 17.26
CA HIS A 74 -2.36 -5.48 16.30
C HIS A 74 -1.53 -6.24 15.24
N PHE A 75 -0.38 -5.69 14.85
CA PHE A 75 0.52 -6.26 13.84
C PHE A 75 1.83 -6.86 14.39
N GLY A 76 2.01 -6.84 15.72
CA GLY A 76 3.10 -7.49 16.44
C GLY A 76 4.32 -6.62 16.77
N SER A 77 4.47 -5.41 16.20
CA SER A 77 5.56 -4.48 16.57
C SER A 77 5.27 -3.03 16.16
N PRO A 78 5.94 -2.03 16.76
CA PRO A 78 5.80 -0.64 16.35
C PRO A 78 6.00 -0.46 14.85
N SER A 79 5.07 0.25 14.20
CA SER A 79 5.10 0.51 12.75
C SER A 79 5.08 -0.73 11.84
N ALA A 80 4.79 -1.94 12.36
CA ALA A 80 4.77 -3.18 11.59
C ALA A 80 3.89 -3.07 10.33
N GLU A 81 2.75 -2.42 10.45
CA GLU A 81 1.83 -2.21 9.35
C GLU A 81 2.46 -1.39 8.19
N LEU A 82 3.10 -0.27 8.52
CA LEU A 82 3.82 0.55 7.54
C LEU A 82 4.98 -0.24 6.91
N GLN A 83 5.65 -1.11 7.68
CA GLN A 83 6.72 -1.97 7.15
C GLN A 83 6.18 -3.04 6.20
N ILE A 84 4.98 -3.57 6.44
CA ILE A 84 4.30 -4.47 5.51
C ILE A 84 4.00 -3.74 4.20
N VAL A 85 3.41 -2.54 4.28
CA VAL A 85 3.13 -1.71 3.10
C VAL A 85 4.41 -1.38 2.33
N ARG A 86 5.49 -0.96 3.02
CA ARG A 86 6.79 -0.67 2.40
C ARG A 86 7.32 -1.88 1.61
N ARG A 87 7.31 -3.06 2.22
CA ARG A 87 7.79 -4.29 1.57
C ARG A 87 6.91 -4.68 0.38
N ALA A 88 5.60 -4.58 0.54
CA ALA A 88 4.65 -4.99 -0.48
C ALA A 88 4.57 -4.01 -1.66
N LEU A 89 4.68 -2.70 -1.42
CA LEU A 89 4.70 -1.68 -2.47
C LEU A 89 6.07 -1.59 -3.16
N GLY A 90 7.13 -1.98 -2.43
CA GLY A 90 8.51 -2.04 -2.92
C GLY A 90 9.23 -0.72 -2.79
N ASP A 91 10.19 -0.48 -3.68
CA ASP A 91 11.08 0.68 -3.59
C ASP A 91 10.38 1.97 -4.08
N VAL A 92 9.57 2.55 -3.20
CA VAL A 92 8.86 3.82 -3.43
C VAL A 92 9.05 4.75 -2.23
N PRO A 93 9.12 6.08 -2.45
CA PRO A 93 9.05 7.04 -1.36
C PRO A 93 7.74 6.87 -0.58
N LEU A 94 7.84 6.48 0.69
CA LEU A 94 6.68 6.17 1.53
C LEU A 94 6.82 6.83 2.90
N VAL A 95 5.84 7.66 3.23
CA VAL A 95 5.64 8.23 4.57
C VAL A 95 4.33 7.70 5.16
N GLY A 96 4.22 7.69 6.47
CA GLY A 96 2.98 7.31 7.13
C GLY A 96 2.83 7.91 8.51
N PHE A 97 1.58 7.98 8.95
CA PHE A 97 1.20 8.51 10.26
C PHE A 97 -0.07 7.83 10.77
N PHE A 98 -0.39 8.07 12.05
CA PHE A 98 -1.58 7.52 12.69
C PHE A 98 -2.69 8.56 12.80
N ALA A 99 -3.94 8.12 12.62
CA ALA A 99 -5.15 8.95 12.74
C ALA A 99 -6.23 8.28 13.60
N GLY A 100 -7.27 9.04 13.96
CA GLY A 100 -8.46 8.55 14.68
C GLY A 100 -9.70 8.41 13.79
N GLY A 101 -9.50 8.46 12.47
CA GLY A 101 -10.54 8.53 11.45
C GLY A 101 -9.89 8.74 10.10
N GLU A 102 -10.09 7.78 9.20
CA GLU A 102 -9.43 7.76 7.90
C GLU A 102 -10.45 8.06 6.79
N ILE A 103 -10.14 9.00 5.90
CA ILE A 103 -11.04 9.38 4.81
C ILE A 103 -10.60 8.70 3.52
N ALA A 104 -11.51 7.97 2.88
CA ALA A 104 -11.32 7.49 1.52
C ALA A 104 -12.64 7.55 0.74
N ARG A 105 -12.61 7.89 -0.55
CA ARG A 105 -13.79 7.97 -1.42
C ARG A 105 -14.97 8.75 -0.80
N SER A 106 -14.68 9.89 -0.16
CA SER A 106 -15.67 10.74 0.53
C SER A 106 -16.40 10.09 1.72
N HIS A 107 -15.86 8.99 2.26
CA HIS A 107 -16.37 8.31 3.45
C HIS A 107 -15.34 8.37 4.58
N LEU A 108 -15.84 8.55 5.81
CA LEU A 108 -15.05 8.38 7.02
C LEU A 108 -15.10 6.91 7.44
N TYR A 109 -13.92 6.33 7.61
CA TYR A 109 -13.73 4.98 8.10
C TYR A 109 -13.07 5.00 9.48
N GLY A 110 -13.42 4.02 10.30
CA GLY A 110 -12.75 3.75 11.57
C GLY A 110 -12.13 2.36 11.54
N TYR A 111 -11.03 2.18 12.28
CA TYR A 111 -10.30 0.92 12.33
C TYR A 111 -9.92 0.42 10.93
N THR A 112 -9.36 1.31 10.10
CA THR A 112 -8.85 0.99 8.75
C THR A 112 -7.43 1.52 8.53
N GLY A 113 -6.91 1.28 7.34
CA GLY A 113 -5.71 1.93 6.82
C GLY A 113 -5.99 2.43 5.40
N VAL A 114 -5.53 3.64 5.09
CA VAL A 114 -5.71 4.25 3.76
C VAL A 114 -4.34 4.45 3.13
N LEU A 115 -4.15 3.81 1.97
CA LEU A 115 -2.99 3.99 1.12
C LEU A 115 -3.36 4.94 -0.02
N THR A 116 -2.63 6.04 -0.13
CA THR A 116 -2.72 6.98 -1.26
C THR A 116 -1.41 6.92 -2.03
N VAL A 117 -1.49 6.74 -3.34
CA VAL A 117 -0.35 6.63 -4.23
C VAL A 117 -0.40 7.77 -5.24
N PHE A 118 0.72 8.46 -5.40
CA PHE A 118 0.91 9.51 -6.38
C PHE A 118 1.63 8.91 -7.57
N THR A 119 1.09 9.11 -8.76
CA THR A 119 1.69 8.63 -10.01
C THR A 119 2.42 9.76 -10.71
N GLN A 120 3.46 9.43 -11.47
CA GLN A 120 4.00 10.37 -12.45
C GLN A 120 3.05 10.44 -13.64
N THR A 121 2.79 11.64 -14.17
CA THR A 121 2.15 11.78 -15.47
C THR A 121 3.18 11.43 -16.53
N ALA A 122 2.80 10.61 -17.52
CA ALA A 122 3.57 10.52 -18.75
C ALA A 122 3.39 11.87 -19.48
N ASP A 123 4.45 12.64 -19.60
CA ASP A 123 4.49 13.81 -20.49
C ASP A 123 4.69 13.36 -21.95
#